data_AF-A0AAU5IJD8-F1
#
_entry.id   AF-A0AAU5IJD8-F1
#
_cell.length_a   1.000
_cell.length_b   1.000
_cell.length_c   1.000
_cell.angle_alpha   90.00
_cell.angle_beta   90.00
_cell.angle_gamma   90.00
#
_symmetry.space_group_name_H-M   'P 1'
#
loop_
_entity.id
_entity.type
_entity.pdbx_description
1 polymer ?
#
loop_
_entity_poly.entity_id
_entity_poly.type
_entity_poly.pdbx_seq_one_letter_code
_entity_poly.pdbx_strand_id
1 'polypeptide(L)' 'MTTRTPTPRIQNIPWSPAEEAAYRVLVEHTGGTETTGPCPRCNSPERDCETGTEMRRALRDATRARSNQTPNR' A
#
# COMPACT_ATOMS: atom_id res chain seq x y z
N MET A 1 -39.80 1.56 -9.19
CA MET A 1 -38.65 0.65 -9.26
C MET A 1 -37.57 1.24 -8.38
N THR A 2 -37.33 0.69 -7.18
CA THR A 2 -36.37 1.27 -6.22
C THR A 2 -35.00 0.60 -6.44
N THR A 3 -34.05 1.35 -6.97
CA THR A 3 -32.66 0.91 -7.12
C THR A 3 -32.02 0.85 -5.73
N ARG A 4 -31.84 -0.36 -5.18
CA ARG A 4 -30.99 -0.57 -4.00
C ARG A 4 -29.54 -0.41 -4.44
N THR A 5 -28.94 0.74 -4.19
CA THR A 5 -27.49 0.91 -4.28
C THR A 5 -26.85 -0.06 -3.29
N PRO A 6 -25.98 -0.98 -3.71
CA PRO A 6 -25.32 -1.89 -2.78
C PRO A 6 -24.43 -1.06 -1.85
N THR A 7 -24.76 -1.05 -0.56
CA THR A 7 -23.91 -0.43 0.45
C THR A 7 -22.62 -1.27 0.56
N PRO A 8 -21.43 -0.68 0.34
CA PRO A 8 -20.18 -1.43 0.48
C PRO A 8 -20.05 -1.87 1.93
N ARG A 9 -20.13 -3.19 2.18
CA ARG A 9 -19.76 -3.75 3.49
C ARG A 9 -18.25 -3.58 3.65
N ILE A 10 -17.85 -2.75 4.61
CA ILE A 10 -16.45 -2.66 5.03
C ILE A 10 -16.09 -4.01 5.65
N GLN A 11 -15.29 -4.80 4.95
CA GLN A 11 -14.70 -6.03 5.47
C GLN A 11 -13.29 -5.68 5.93
N ASN A 12 -12.99 -5.91 7.22
CA ASN A 12 -11.62 -5.83 7.72
C ASN A 12 -10.84 -7.02 7.20
N ILE A 13 -10.17 -6.84 6.05
CA ILE A 13 -9.35 -7.90 5.46
C ILE A 13 -7.99 -7.90 6.18
N PRO A 14 -7.61 -9.01 6.84
CA PRO A 14 -6.31 -9.09 7.48
C PRO A 14 -5.19 -8.92 6.45
N TRP A 15 -4.11 -8.30 6.89
CA TRP A 15 -2.92 -8.10 6.08
C TRP A 15 -2.15 -9.42 5.97
N SER A 16 -1.57 -9.69 4.80
CA SER A 16 -0.60 -10.78 4.69
C SER A 16 0.72 -10.39 5.35
N PRO A 17 1.54 -11.36 5.83
CA PRO A 17 2.86 -11.06 6.38
C PRO A 17 3.77 -10.29 5.41
N ALA A 18 3.64 -10.54 4.11
CA ALA A 18 4.38 -9.84 3.07
C ALA A 18 3.93 -8.38 2.89
N GLU A 19 2.61 -8.11 2.93
CA GLU A 19 2.08 -6.74 2.91
C GLU A 19 2.52 -5.96 4.15
N GLU A 20 2.48 -6.60 5.32
CA GLU A 20 2.88 -5.96 6.57
C GLU A 20 4.36 -5.60 6.59
N ALA A 21 5.23 -6.52 6.15
CA ALA A 21 6.66 -6.26 6.02
C ALA A 21 6.94 -5.13 5.00
N ALA A 22 6.32 -5.18 3.82
CA ALA A 22 6.51 -4.15 2.78
C ALA A 22 6.04 -2.77 3.25
N TYR A 23 4.94 -2.71 4.00
CA TYR A 23 4.41 -1.46 4.54
C TYR A 23 5.24 -0.90 5.69
N ARG A 24 5.74 -1.74 6.60
CA ARG A 24 6.66 -1.28 7.65
C ARG A 24 7.90 -0.65 7.04
N VAL A 25 8.53 -1.32 6.06
CA VAL A 25 9.70 -0.78 5.35
C VAL A 25 9.38 0.54 4.66
N LEU A 26 8.21 0.64 4.00
CA LEU A 26 7.77 1.87 3.37
C LEU A 26 7.57 3.00 4.40
N VAL A 27 6.94 2.70 5.54
CA VAL A 27 6.70 3.66 6.63
C VAL A 27 8.00 4.12 7.27
N GLU A 28 8.93 3.21 7.53
CA GLU A 28 10.26 3.55 8.05
C GLU A 28 11.02 4.45 7.09
N HIS A 29 10.95 4.17 5.78
CA HIS A 29 11.58 4.97 4.74
C HIS A 29 10.93 6.35 4.58
N THR A 30 9.60 6.43 4.61
CA THR A 30 8.89 7.70 4.46
C THR A 30 8.60 8.38 5.80
N GLY A 31 9.24 7.99 6.91
CA GLY A 31 9.00 8.57 8.24
C GLY A 31 7.53 8.54 8.71
N GLY A 32 6.73 7.62 8.18
CA GLY A 32 5.31 7.45 8.51
C GLY A 32 4.36 8.57 8.09
N THR A 33 4.79 9.55 7.29
CA THR A 33 3.92 10.65 6.84
C THR A 33 4.13 11.00 5.37
N GLU A 34 3.07 11.45 4.69
CA GLU A 34 3.16 12.10 3.36
C GLU A 34 3.99 13.39 3.37
N THR A 35 4.30 13.91 4.57
CA THR A 35 5.04 15.15 4.83
C THR A 35 6.51 14.95 5.18
N THR A 36 7.05 13.76 4.94
CA THR A 36 8.49 13.56 5.07
C THR A 36 9.25 14.43 4.07
N GLY A 37 10.39 14.96 4.53
CA GLY A 37 11.23 15.86 3.77
C GLY A 37 11.69 15.27 2.43
N PRO A 38 12.24 16.09 1.53
CA PRO A 38 12.75 15.58 0.26
C PRO A 38 13.91 14.60 0.52
N CYS A 39 13.95 13.52 -0.24
CA CYS A 39 15.02 12.54 -0.24
C CYS A 39 16.36 13.25 -0.46
N PRO A 40 17.37 13.02 0.41
CA PRO A 40 18.65 13.71 0.33
C PRO A 40 19.45 13.37 -0.95
N ARG A 41 19.10 12.29 -1.66
CA ARG A 41 19.77 11.89 -2.90
C ARG A 41 19.20 12.54 -4.16
N CYS A 42 17.91 12.85 -4.18
CA CYS A 42 17.23 13.30 -5.41
C CYS A 42 16.40 14.57 -5.24
N ASN A 43 16.31 15.12 -4.03
CA ASN A 43 15.54 16.32 -3.69
C ASN A 43 14.02 16.25 -4.01
N SER A 44 13.53 15.07 -4.42
CA SER A 44 12.11 14.73 -4.56
C SER A 44 11.54 14.29 -3.22
N PRO A 45 10.21 14.34 -2.99
CA PRO A 45 9.59 13.74 -1.82
C PRO A 45 10.11 12.29 -1.63
N GLU A 46 10.44 11.85 -0.40
CA GLU A 46 10.98 10.49 -0.18
C GLU A 46 10.07 9.40 -0.75
N ARG A 47 8.76 9.65 -0.76
CA ARG A 47 7.78 8.77 -1.37
C ARG A 47 8.01 8.57 -2.88
N ASP A 48 8.46 9.60 -3.60
CA ASP A 48 8.62 9.63 -5.05
C ASP A 48 10.08 9.47 -5.52
N CYS A 49 11.01 9.22 -4.61
CA CYS A 49 12.33 8.74 -5.00
C CYS A 49 12.25 7.31 -5.57
N GLU A 50 13.31 6.85 -6.26
CA GLU A 50 13.38 5.51 -6.83
C GLU A 50 13.09 4.44 -5.77
N THR A 51 13.75 4.54 -4.61
CA THR A 51 13.58 3.64 -3.47
C THR A 51 12.15 3.62 -2.93
N GLY A 52 11.52 4.78 -2.69
CA GLY A 52 10.13 4.87 -2.26
C GLY A 52 9.14 4.34 -3.31
N THR A 53 9.47 4.50 -4.60
CA THR A 53 8.67 3.96 -5.71
C THR A 53 8.75 2.44 -5.77
N GLU A 54 9.93 1.86 -5.58
CA GLU A 54 10.13 0.41 -5.50
C GLU A 54 9.41 -0.19 -4.30
N MET A 55 9.49 0.43 -3.12
CA MET A 55 8.80 -0.04 -1.91
C MET A 55 7.27 0.00 -2.08
N ARG A 56 6.72 1.08 -2.67
CA ARG A 56 5.29 1.15 -3.03
C ARG A 56 4.90 0.10 -4.06
N ARG A 57 5.79 -0.23 -4.99
CA ARG A 57 5.56 -1.31 -5.97
C ARG A 57 5.53 -2.66 -5.27
N ALA A 58 6.49 -2.96 -4.39
CA ALA A 58 6.52 -4.19 -3.61
C ALA A 58 5.25 -4.37 -2.76
N LEU A 59 4.76 -3.30 -2.11
CA LEU A 59 3.49 -3.35 -1.37
C LEU A 59 2.30 -3.67 -2.29
N ARG A 60 2.23 -3.03 -3.47
CA ARG A 60 1.18 -3.31 -4.46
C ARG A 60 1.24 -4.76 -4.98
N ASP A 61 2.44 -5.26 -5.24
CA ASP A 61 2.64 -6.63 -5.70
C ASP A 61 2.26 -7.65 -4.61
N ALA A 62 2.60 -7.38 -3.34
CA ALA A 62 2.17 -8.19 -2.20
C ALA A 62 0.64 -8.17 -2.03
N THR A 63 0.01 -7.01 -2.14
CA THR A 63 -1.47 -6.90 -2.12
C THR A 63 -2.11 -7.65 -3.28
N ARG A 64 -1.54 -7.55 -4.49
CA ARG A 64 -2.04 -8.28 -5.66
C ARG A 64 -1.88 -9.80 -5.50
N ALA A 65 -0.78 -10.26 -4.94
CA ALA A 65 -0.56 -11.66 -4.63
C ALA A 65 -1.62 -12.20 -3.66
N ARG A 66 -2.03 -11.41 -2.66
CA ARG A 66 -3.16 -11.74 -1.78
C ARG A 66 -4.50 -11.77 -2.53
N SER A 67 -4.79 -10.78 -3.39
CA SER A 67 -6.01 -10.77 -4.20
C SER A 67 -6.10 -11.98 -5.13
N ASN A 68 -4.98 -12.47 -5.65
CA ASN A 68 -4.94 -13.71 -6.43
C ASN A 68 -5.05 -14.98 -5.57
N GLN A 69 -4.72 -14.91 -4.27
CA GLN A 69 -4.89 -16.01 -3.30
C GLN A 69 -6.28 -16.06 -2.68
N THR A 70 -7.13 -15.05 -2.88
CA THR A 70 -8.55 -15.10 -2.52
C THR A 70 -9.33 -15.55 -3.75
N PRO A 71 -9.52 -16.88 -3.97
CA PRO A 71 -10.44 -17.32 -5.00
C PRO A 71 -11.81 -16.76 -4.64
N ASN A 72 -12.48 -16.15 -5.62
CA ASN A 72 -13.90 -15.84 -5.57
C ASN A 72 -14.65 -16.95 -4.82
N ARG A 73 -15.20 -16.62 -3.67
CA ARG A 73 -16.16 -17.48 -2.96
C ARG A 73 -17.52 -16.79 -2.96
#